data_AF-A0A258B7E9-F1
#
_entry.id   AF-A0A258B7E9-F1
#
_cell.length_a   1.000
_cell.length_b   1.000
_cell.length_c   1.000
_cell.angle_alpha   90.00
_cell.angle_beta   90.00
_cell.angle_gamma   90.00
#
_symmetry.space_group_name_H-M   'P 1'
#
loop_
_entity.id
_entity.type
_entity.pdbx_description
1 polymer ?
#
loop_
_entity_poly.entity_id
_entity_poly.type
_entity_poly.pdbx_seq_one_letter_code
_entity_poly.pdbx_strand_id
1 'polypeptide(L)'
;MPQIIEYLWLIMDGVWAALMSLNIVPVVVVSALIGLFQAKPAHFAVKALMCLGLAILIDALWPLTFGGDVVIPAITQLEVQLQMMMLYILGYLILKAMIRVRRVLSLAPRTNSVKSD
;
A
#
# COMPACT_ATOMS: atom_id res chain seq x y z
N MET A 1 -13.96 32.92 8.00
CA MET A 1 -13.64 32.35 6.66
C MET A 1 -12.14 32.14 6.38
N PRO A 2 -11.15 32.92 6.89
CA PRO A 2 -9.72 32.65 6.60
C PRO A 2 -9.20 31.35 7.26
N GLN A 3 -9.79 30.95 8.39
CA GLN A 3 -9.39 29.75 9.14
C GLN A 3 -9.59 28.44 8.37
N ILE A 4 -10.62 28.31 7.52
CA ILE A 4 -10.86 27.08 6.74
C ILE A 4 -9.78 26.92 5.67
N ILE A 5 -9.37 28.03 5.05
CA ILE A 5 -8.33 28.04 4.01
C ILE A 5 -6.98 27.70 4.64
N GLU A 6 -6.62 28.30 5.78
CA GLU A 6 -5.40 27.98 6.53
C GLU A 6 -5.37 26.51 6.96
N TYR A 7 -6.50 25.96 7.41
CA TYR A 7 -6.60 24.54 7.76
C TYR A 7 -6.44 23.63 6.53
N LEU A 8 -6.97 24.05 5.37
CA LEU A 8 -6.80 23.32 4.11
C LEU A 8 -5.33 23.32 3.65
N TRP A 9 -4.64 24.45 3.78
CA TRP A 9 -3.21 24.58 3.49
C TRP A 9 -2.36 23.73 4.44
N LEU A 10 -2.69 23.71 5.73
CA LEU A 10 -2.01 22.86 6.71
C LEU A 10 -2.16 21.36 6.37
N ILE A 11 -3.36 20.94 5.95
CA ILE A 11 -3.59 19.57 5.48
C ILE A 11 -2.78 19.30 4.21
N MET A 12 -2.73 20.25 3.27
CA MET A 12 -2.01 20.08 2.01
C MET A 12 -0.50 19.99 2.21
N ASP A 13 0.08 20.82 3.09
CA ASP A 13 1.50 20.72 3.48
C ASP A 13 1.78 19.40 4.20
N GLY A 14 0.90 18.98 5.11
CA GLY A 14 1.00 17.68 5.76
C GLY A 14 0.95 16.51 4.78
N VAL A 15 0.14 16.61 3.71
CA VAL A 15 0.08 15.61 2.63
C VAL A 15 1.35 15.62 1.78
N TRP A 16 1.92 16.80 1.47
CA TRP A 16 3.16 16.89 0.71
C TRP A 16 4.38 16.40 1.49
N ALA A 17 4.47 16.76 2.77
CA ALA A 17 5.49 16.24 3.68
C ALA A 17 5.36 14.72 3.81
N ALA A 18 4.13 14.25 4.01
CA ALA A 18 3.80 12.84 4.01
C ALA A 18 4.25 12.10 2.75
N LEU A 19 4.07 12.69 1.57
CA LEU A 19 4.49 12.09 0.30
C LEU A 19 6.01 12.09 0.12
N MET A 20 6.71 13.14 0.56
CA MET A 20 8.16 13.27 0.46
C MET A 20 8.91 12.33 1.39
N SER A 21 8.39 12.08 2.59
CA SER A 21 9.01 11.16 3.55
C SER A 21 8.48 9.72 3.43
N LEU A 22 7.59 9.44 2.47
CA LEU A 22 6.92 8.14 2.37
C LEU A 22 7.85 7.09 1.79
N ASN A 23 8.20 6.09 2.60
CA ASN A 23 8.79 4.87 2.08
C ASN A 23 7.69 3.98 1.46
N ILE A 24 7.38 4.23 0.19
CA ILE A 24 6.33 3.52 -0.56
C ILE A 24 6.72 2.06 -0.84
N VAL A 25 8.02 1.76 -0.88
CA VAL A 25 8.58 0.47 -1.29
C VAL A 25 8.00 -0.72 -0.52
N PRO A 26 8.05 -0.77 0.83
CA PRO A 26 7.52 -1.91 1.58
C PRO A 26 6.03 -2.13 1.34
N VAL A 27 5.24 -1.06 1.24
CA VAL A 27 3.80 -1.14 1.00
C VAL A 27 3.50 -1.71 -0.39
N VAL A 28 4.22 -1.25 -1.42
CA VAL A 28 4.07 -1.78 -2.79
C VAL A 28 4.46 -3.25 -2.86
N VAL A 29 5.59 -3.63 -2.29
CA VAL A 29 6.09 -5.01 -2.33
C VAL A 29 5.13 -5.95 -1.59
N VAL A 30 4.74 -5.61 -0.36
CA VAL A 30 3.83 -6.45 0.44
C VAL A 30 2.45 -6.56 -0.20
N SER A 31 1.89 -5.44 -0.68
CA SER A 31 0.58 -5.46 -1.35
C SER A 31 0.60 -6.21 -2.68
N ALA A 32 1.69 -6.12 -3.45
CA ALA A 32 1.86 -6.88 -4.69
C ALA A 32 2.00 -8.39 -4.43
N LEU A 33 2.81 -8.78 -3.45
CA LEU A 33 2.96 -10.19 -3.06
C LEU A 33 1.61 -10.78 -2.60
N ILE A 34 0.91 -10.08 -1.71
CA ILE A 34 -0.40 -10.52 -1.22
C ILE A 34 -1.42 -10.57 -2.36
N GLY A 35 -1.42 -9.58 -3.26
CA GLY A 35 -2.27 -9.55 -4.44
C GLY A 35 -2.02 -10.70 -5.40
N LEU A 36 -0.76 -11.11 -5.58
CA LEU A 36 -0.36 -12.24 -6.41
C LEU A 36 -0.82 -13.58 -5.80
N PHE A 37 -0.60 -13.79 -4.51
CA PHE A 37 -0.99 -15.00 -3.79
C PHE A 37 -2.51 -15.07 -3.49
N GLN A 38 -3.25 -13.98 -3.71
CA GLN A 38 -4.67 -13.93 -3.42
C GLN A 38 -5.50 -14.81 -4.38
N ALA A 39 -5.96 -15.98 -3.91
CA ALA A 39 -6.81 -16.87 -4.70
C ALA A 39 -8.29 -16.42 -4.78
N LYS A 40 -8.77 -15.64 -3.79
CA LYS A 40 -10.19 -15.23 -3.68
C LYS A 40 -10.34 -13.73 -3.45
N PRO A 41 -11.33 -13.07 -4.10
CA PRO A 41 -11.59 -11.63 -4.00
C PRO A 41 -12.29 -11.20 -2.69
N ALA A 42 -12.15 -11.96 -1.60
CA ALA A 42 -12.84 -11.66 -0.35
C ALA A 42 -11.97 -10.79 0.58
N HIS A 43 -12.59 -9.77 1.18
CA HIS A 43 -12.09 -8.89 2.24
C HIS A 43 -10.83 -8.07 1.91
N PHE A 44 -10.90 -7.23 0.87
CA PHE A 44 -9.82 -6.33 0.47
C PHE A 44 -9.39 -5.34 1.55
N ALA A 45 -10.34 -4.77 2.27
CA ALA A 45 -10.06 -3.80 3.33
C ALA A 45 -9.19 -4.42 4.43
N VAL A 46 -9.56 -5.61 4.91
CA VAL A 46 -8.83 -6.33 5.97
C VAL A 46 -7.42 -6.71 5.50
N LYS A 47 -7.27 -7.14 4.24
CA LYS A 47 -5.96 -7.49 3.69
C LYS A 47 -5.08 -6.26 3.46
N ALA A 48 -5.64 -5.16 3.00
CA ALA A 48 -4.92 -3.90 2.89
C ALA A 48 -4.46 -3.41 4.28
N LEU A 49 -5.27 -3.62 5.32
CA LEU A 49 -4.91 -3.32 6.70
C LEU A 49 -3.76 -4.22 7.21
N MET A 50 -3.78 -5.51 6.89
CA MET A 50 -2.65 -6.41 7.15
C MET A 50 -1.39 -6.02 6.37
N CYS A 51 -1.53 -5.63 5.09
CA CYS A 51 -0.41 -5.13 4.28
C CYS A 51 0.20 -3.88 4.92
N LEU A 52 -0.65 -2.95 5.36
CA LEU A 52 -0.22 -1.73 6.04
C LEU A 52 0.55 -2.07 7.32
N GLY A 53 -0.01 -2.94 8.17
CA GLY A 53 0.64 -3.35 9.41
C GLY A 53 2.00 -4.02 9.17
N LEU A 54 2.09 -4.93 8.20
CA LEU A 54 3.35 -5.56 7.83
C LEU A 54 4.36 -4.57 7.24
N ALA A 55 3.90 -3.65 6.39
CA ALA A 55 4.77 -2.66 5.79
C ALA A 55 5.32 -1.67 6.83
N ILE A 56 4.50 -1.23 7.79
CA ILE A 56 4.95 -0.42 8.93
C ILE A 56 5.98 -1.19 9.77
N LEU A 57 5.74 -2.49 10.00
CA LEU A 57 6.69 -3.32 10.74
C LEU A 57 8.04 -3.43 10.01
N ILE A 58 8.01 -3.66 8.69
CA ILE A 58 9.21 -3.72 7.86
C ILE A 58 9.93 -2.38 7.89
N ASP A 59 9.22 -1.27 7.72
CA ASP A 59 9.80 0.07 7.70
C ASP A 59 10.40 0.45 9.06
N ALA A 60 9.74 0.10 10.17
CA ALA A 60 10.24 0.33 11.52
C ALA A 60 11.49 -0.51 11.85
N LEU A 61 11.57 -1.73 11.32
CA LEU A 61 12.69 -2.65 11.51
C LEU A 61 13.79 -2.48 10.46
N TRP A 62 13.55 -1.77 9.37
CA TRP A 62 14.49 -1.58 8.27
C TRP A 62 15.83 -0.98 8.73
N PRO A 63 15.87 0.06 9.57
CA PRO A 63 17.13 0.65 10.03
C PRO A 63 18.01 -0.32 10.82
N LEU A 64 17.42 -1.32 11.51
CA LEU A 64 18.17 -2.34 12.25
C LEU A 64 19.11 -3.12 11.32
N THR A 65 18.70 -3.34 10.06
CA THR A 65 19.52 -4.08 9.09
C THR A 65 20.77 -3.31 8.67
N PHE A 66 20.80 -1.99 8.88
CA PHE A 66 21.94 -1.11 8.62
C PHE A 66 22.67 -0.67 9.90
N GLY A 67 22.35 -1.28 11.05
CA GLY A 67 22.94 -0.94 12.35
C GLY A 67 22.37 0.33 12.98
N GLY A 68 21.24 0.84 12.49
CA GLY A 68 20.49 1.95 13.11
C GLY A 68 19.47 1.47 14.13
N ASP A 69 18.84 2.42 14.83
CA ASP A 69 17.82 2.15 15.84
C ASP A 69 16.42 1.91 15.24
N VAL A 70 15.56 1.21 16.00
CA VAL A 70 14.15 1.01 15.63
C VAL A 70 13.43 2.36 15.62
N VAL A 71 12.86 2.72 14.48
CA VAL A 71 12.07 3.94 14.32
C VAL A 71 10.59 3.58 14.33
N ILE A 72 9.94 3.76 15.48
CA ILE A 72 8.49 3.56 15.60
C ILE A 72 7.80 4.86 15.20
N PRO A 73 6.88 4.84 14.21
CA PRO A 73 6.17 6.03 13.78
C PRO A 73 5.30 6.58 14.91
N ALA A 74 5.35 7.89 15.14
CA ALA A 74 4.55 8.56 16.17
C ALA A 74 3.09 8.70 15.70
N ILE A 75 2.26 7.72 16.05
CA ILE A 75 0.85 7.60 15.62
C ILE A 75 -0.02 8.80 16.05
N THR A 76 0.45 9.59 17.03
CA THR A 76 -0.23 10.81 17.50
C THR A 76 -0.02 12.02 16.60
N GLN A 77 0.93 11.98 15.67
CA GLN A 77 1.20 13.07 14.74
C GLN A 77 0.26 12.99 13.53
N LEU A 78 -0.37 14.11 13.19
CA LEU A 78 -1.31 14.21 12.06
C LEU A 78 -0.66 13.80 10.73
N GLU A 79 0.60 14.17 10.53
CA GLU A 79 1.37 13.80 9.34
C GLU A 79 1.50 12.29 9.19
N VAL A 80 1.88 11.59 10.27
CA VAL A 80 2.01 10.12 10.29
C VAL A 80 0.66 9.44 10.04
N GLN A 81 -0.44 10.00 10.56
CA GLN A 81 -1.79 9.49 10.29
C GLN A 81 -2.16 9.64 8.80
N LEU A 82 -1.85 10.79 8.19
CA LEU A 82 -2.05 11.02 6.76
C LEU A 82 -1.19 10.09 5.91
N GLN A 83 0.07 9.86 6.28
CA GLN A 83 0.97 8.89 5.64
C GLN A 83 0.38 7.48 5.67
N MET A 84 -0.05 7.01 6.85
CA MET A 84 -0.66 5.67 6.99
C MET A 84 -1.96 5.55 6.19
N MET A 85 -2.79 6.61 6.16
CA MET A 85 -4.00 6.61 5.35
C MET A 85 -3.70 6.54 3.85
N MET A 86 -2.70 7.30 3.37
CA MET A 86 -2.26 7.26 1.98
C MET A 86 -1.70 5.89 1.59
N LEU A 87 -0.86 5.29 2.44
CA LEU A 87 -0.33 3.95 2.22
C LEU A 87 -1.42 2.88 2.20
N TYR A 88 -2.44 3.02 3.04
CA TYR A 88 -3.60 2.12 3.05
C TYR A 88 -4.37 2.20 1.72
N ILE A 89 -4.66 3.44 1.26
CA ILE A 89 -5.35 3.67 -0.03
C ILE A 89 -4.51 3.12 -1.17
N LEU A 90 -3.20 3.35 -1.17
CA LEU A 90 -2.28 2.88 -2.19
C LEU A 90 -2.23 1.34 -2.23
N GLY A 91 -2.04 0.68 -1.09
CA GLY A 91 -2.06 -0.78 -1.00
C GLY A 91 -3.38 -1.39 -1.45
N TYR A 92 -4.51 -0.75 -1.11
CA TYR A 92 -5.83 -1.14 -1.59
C TYR A 92 -5.96 -1.02 -3.12
N LEU A 93 -5.47 0.07 -3.71
CA LEU A 93 -5.48 0.28 -5.16
C LEU A 93 -4.61 -0.76 -5.88
N ILE A 94 -3.42 -1.07 -5.36
CA ILE A 94 -2.50 -2.08 -5.93
C ILE A 94 -3.14 -3.48 -5.90
N LEU A 95 -3.74 -3.87 -4.76
CA LEU A 95 -4.46 -5.14 -4.65
C LEU A 95 -5.59 -5.25 -5.69
N LYS A 96 -6.35 -4.16 -5.88
CA LYS A 96 -7.44 -4.10 -6.86
C LYS A 96 -6.92 -4.17 -8.30
N ALA A 97 -5.80 -3.50 -8.59
CA ALA A 97 -5.14 -3.50 -9.89
C ALA A 97 -4.61 -4.90 -10.25
N MET A 98 -3.91 -5.57 -9.34
CA MET A 98 -3.38 -6.93 -9.59
C MET A 98 -4.47 -7.95 -9.91
N ILE A 99 -5.63 -7.85 -9.27
CA ILE A 99 -6.75 -8.75 -9.58
C ILE A 99 -7.37 -8.44 -10.94
N ARG A 100 -7.45 -7.17 -11.35
CA ARG A 100 -7.87 -6.85 -12.72
C ARG A 100 -6.88 -7.45 -13.72
N VAL A 101 -5.58 -7.28 -13.50
CA VAL A 101 -4.53 -7.86 -14.35
C VAL A 101 -4.67 -9.38 -14.41
N ARG A 102 -4.87 -10.05 -13.27
CA ARG A 102 -5.07 -11.50 -13.23
C ARG A 102 -6.35 -11.94 -13.94
N ARG A 103 -7.45 -11.20 -13.83
CA ARG A 103 -8.69 -11.48 -14.55
C ARG A 103 -8.51 -11.34 -16.06
N VAL A 104 -7.84 -10.27 -16.51
CA VAL A 104 -7.52 -10.05 -17.93
C VAL A 104 -6.59 -11.16 -18.45
N LEU A 105 -5.56 -11.54 -17.68
CA LEU A 105 -4.67 -12.66 -18.03
C LEU A 105 -5.39 -14.01 -18.03
N SER A 106 -6.35 -14.24 -17.13
CA SER A 106 -7.16 -15.46 -17.12
C SER A 106 -8.19 -15.54 -18.25
N LEU A 107 -8.48 -14.40 -18.89
CA LEU A 107 -9.32 -14.29 -20.09
C LEU A 107 -8.49 -14.39 -21.38
N ALA A 108 -7.15 -14.41 -21.29
CA ALA A 108 -6.32 -14.75 -22.44
C ALA A 108 -6.68 -16.19 -22.86
N PRO A 109 -7.06 -16.41 -24.13
CA PRO A 109 -7.57 -17.70 -24.57
C PRO A 109 -6.52 -18.76 -24.28
N ARG A 110 -6.91 -19.79 -23.50
CA ARG A 110 -6.21 -21.07 -23.50
C ARG A 110 -6.13 -21.48 -24.96
N THR A 111 -4.94 -21.36 -25.55
CA THR A 111 -4.64 -21.94 -26.84
C THR A 111 -4.91 -23.43 -26.66
N ASN A 112 -6.03 -23.88 -27.21
CA ASN A 112 -6.39 -25.27 -27.25
C ASN A 112 -5.18 -26.02 -27.80
N SER A 113 -4.55 -26.85 -26.97
CA SER A 113 -3.62 -27.84 -27.46
C SER A 113 -4.42 -28.69 -28.45
N VAL A 114 -4.14 -28.44 -29.73
CA VAL A 114 -4.63 -29.22 -30.85
C VAL A 114 -4.38 -30.68 -30.50
N LYS A 115 -5.47 -31.43 -30.42
CA LYS A 115 -5.45 -32.88 -30.44
C LYS A 115 -4.84 -33.26 -31.78
N SER A 116 -3.57 -33.61 -31.80
CA SER A 116 -2.93 -34.29 -32.92
C SER A 116 -2.78 -35.76 -32.54
N ASP A 117 -3.68 -36.55 -33.12
CA ASP A 117 -3.67 -38.00 -33.37
C ASP A 117 -3.57 -38.98 -32.19
#